data_AF-A0A7C6VSW7-F1
#
_entry.id   AF-A0A7C6VSW7-F1
#
_cell.length_a   1.000
_cell.length_b   1.000
_cell.length_c   1.000
_cell.angle_alpha   90.00
_cell.angle_beta   90.00
_cell.angle_gamma   90.00
#
_symmetry.space_group_name_H-M   'P 1'
#
loop_
_entity.id
_entity.type
_entity.pdbx_description
1 polymer ?
#
loop_
_entity_poly.entity_id
_entity_poly.type
_entity_poly.pdbx_seq_one_letter_code
_entity_poly.pdbx_strand_id
1 'polypeptide(L)'
;MEIPKSTIDDLFRQLADQTGGQFIDYAAGFQLEDAQNYFQYPYILVQEHKINTPSYSQITQEFESDKFSEGVDKEIDKYSEFMTNATLQDPFVDKERNIIFMNLEMDVANVGKVKGLLAMFLGKSGITQLNFSSVKSEYSENLSIFNQIIDSFSYEQGYEYNEQEAKKNDSPSIFEGVAEKGIIGAITGGLIALIFGLFSKSKKKKEEK
;
A
#
# COMPACT_ATOMS: atom_id res chain seq x y z
N MET A 1 -11.36 -10.94 -8.97
CA MET A 1 -10.43 -12.06 -9.23
C MET A 1 -9.10 -11.85 -8.52
N GLU A 2 -8.43 -12.93 -8.12
CA GLU A 2 -7.08 -12.90 -7.51
C GLU A 2 -6.01 -12.73 -8.60
N ILE A 3 -5.00 -11.90 -8.33
CA ILE A 3 -3.80 -11.74 -9.15
C ILE A 3 -2.78 -12.79 -8.68
N PRO A 4 -2.24 -13.65 -9.56
CA PRO A 4 -1.29 -14.67 -9.15
C PRO A 4 -0.09 -14.08 -8.39
N LYS A 5 0.25 -14.67 -7.24
CA LYS A 5 1.39 -14.26 -6.40
C LYS A 5 2.69 -14.10 -7.20
N SER A 6 2.98 -15.02 -8.12
CA SER A 6 4.16 -14.93 -8.99
C SER A 6 4.17 -13.68 -9.88
N THR A 7 3.00 -13.25 -10.36
CA THR A 7 2.85 -12.03 -11.16
C THR A 7 3.11 -10.78 -10.32
N ILE A 8 2.69 -10.79 -9.06
CA ILE A 8 3.02 -9.74 -8.08
C ILE A 8 4.52 -9.73 -7.80
N ASP A 9 5.09 -10.87 -7.41
CA ASP A 9 6.50 -10.98 -7.04
C ASP A 9 7.43 -10.58 -8.20
N ASP A 10 7.16 -11.03 -9.42
CA ASP A 10 7.96 -10.69 -10.61
C ASP A 10 7.98 -9.18 -10.87
N LEU A 11 6.82 -8.52 -10.72
CA LEU A 11 6.69 -7.08 -10.91
C LEU A 11 7.49 -6.32 -9.85
N PHE A 12 7.32 -6.66 -8.57
CA PHE A 12 7.97 -5.94 -7.48
C PHE A 12 9.47 -6.21 -7.39
N ARG A 13 9.94 -7.38 -7.85
CA ARG A 13 11.39 -7.64 -8.04
C ARG A 13 11.97 -6.73 -9.11
N GLN A 14 11.32 -6.67 -10.28
CA GLN A 14 11.78 -5.81 -11.37
C GLN A 14 11.83 -4.34 -10.97
N LEU A 15 10.85 -3.90 -10.19
CA LEU A 15 10.85 -2.53 -9.70
C LEU A 15 11.98 -2.26 -8.70
N ALA A 16 12.19 -3.16 -7.74
CA ALA A 16 13.30 -3.05 -6.80
C ALA A 16 14.64 -2.97 -7.54
N ASP A 17 14.83 -3.80 -8.57
CA ASP A 17 16.02 -3.80 -9.42
C ASP A 17 16.20 -2.47 -10.19
N GLN A 18 15.11 -1.85 -10.65
CA GLN A 18 15.15 -0.60 -11.42
C GLN A 18 15.36 0.65 -10.55
N THR A 19 14.74 0.70 -9.37
CA THR A 19 14.76 1.91 -8.52
C THR A 19 15.81 1.86 -7.42
N GLY A 20 16.57 0.76 -7.30
CA GLY A 20 17.31 0.47 -6.06
C GLY A 20 16.35 0.36 -4.86
N GLY A 21 15.11 -0.01 -5.15
CA GLY A 21 14.02 -0.23 -4.20
C GLY A 21 14.28 -1.42 -3.28
N GLN A 22 13.53 -1.49 -2.18
CA GLN A 22 13.39 -2.76 -1.48
C GLN A 22 12.32 -3.59 -2.18
N PHE A 23 12.53 -4.90 -2.25
CA PHE A 23 11.46 -5.81 -2.64
C PHE A 23 10.34 -5.77 -1.59
N ILE A 24 9.11 -5.59 -2.06
CA ILE A 24 7.92 -5.54 -1.20
C ILE A 24 7.18 -6.87 -1.35
N ASP A 25 7.12 -7.63 -0.27
CA ASP A 25 6.40 -8.90 -0.23
C ASP A 25 4.92 -8.67 0.10
N TYR A 26 4.09 -8.72 -0.94
CA TYR A 26 2.63 -8.71 -0.81
C TYR A 26 2.10 -10.12 -0.61
N ALA A 27 1.24 -10.30 0.39
CA ALA A 27 0.59 -11.58 0.67
C ALA A 27 -0.38 -11.98 -0.44
N ALA A 28 -1.13 -11.02 -0.98
CA ALA A 28 -2.11 -11.26 -2.03
C ALA A 28 -2.42 -9.98 -2.83
N GLY A 29 -3.07 -10.14 -3.98
CA GLY A 29 -3.58 -9.05 -4.79
C GLY A 29 -4.90 -9.40 -5.46
N PHE A 30 -5.79 -8.43 -5.61
CA PHE A 30 -7.13 -8.62 -6.17
C PHE A 30 -7.48 -7.47 -7.11
N GLN A 31 -8.26 -7.77 -8.14
CA GLN A 31 -8.81 -6.81 -9.10
C GLN A 31 -10.22 -7.22 -9.50
N LEU A 32 -10.93 -6.36 -10.26
CA LEU A 32 -12.25 -6.71 -10.80
C LEU A 32 -12.18 -7.94 -11.73
N GLU A 33 -13.25 -8.73 -11.78
CA GLU A 33 -13.28 -9.98 -12.58
C GLU A 33 -13.31 -9.75 -14.09
N ASP A 34 -13.82 -8.60 -14.52
CA ASP A 34 -13.90 -8.20 -15.92
C ASP A 34 -12.62 -7.53 -16.44
N ALA A 35 -11.61 -7.35 -15.58
CA ALA A 35 -10.33 -6.80 -15.95
C ALA A 35 -9.62 -7.70 -16.97
N GLN A 36 -9.20 -7.10 -18.08
CA GLN A 36 -8.64 -7.84 -19.22
C GLN A 36 -7.15 -8.17 -19.03
N ASN A 37 -6.47 -7.45 -18.14
CA ASN A 37 -5.06 -7.63 -17.82
C ASN A 37 -4.84 -7.54 -16.31
N TYR A 38 -3.72 -8.09 -15.82
CA TYR A 38 -3.34 -7.93 -14.43
C TYR A 38 -3.00 -6.47 -14.09
N PHE A 39 -3.38 -6.05 -12.88
CA PHE A 39 -3.22 -4.70 -12.35
C PHE A 39 -3.94 -3.61 -13.14
N GLN A 40 -5.09 -3.93 -13.73
CA GLN A 40 -6.03 -2.93 -14.19
C GLN A 40 -6.71 -2.29 -12.97
N TYR A 41 -6.81 -0.95 -12.93
CA TYR A 41 -7.55 -0.28 -11.87
C TYR A 41 -9.05 -0.62 -11.92
N PRO A 42 -9.73 -0.65 -10.77
CA PRO A 42 -9.15 -0.65 -9.43
C PRO A 42 -8.52 -2.02 -9.09
N TYR A 43 -7.51 -1.99 -8.23
CA TYR A 43 -6.95 -3.20 -7.62
C TYR A 43 -6.56 -2.95 -6.17
N ILE A 44 -6.34 -4.05 -5.46
CA ILE A 44 -6.02 -4.09 -4.04
C ILE A 44 -4.79 -4.96 -3.87
N LEU A 45 -3.85 -4.51 -3.05
CA LEU A 45 -2.72 -5.31 -2.60
C LEU A 45 -2.72 -5.46 -1.09
N VAL A 46 -2.54 -6.69 -0.62
CA VAL A 46 -2.55 -7.07 0.79
C VAL A 46 -1.12 -7.27 1.26
N GLN A 47 -0.71 -6.53 2.28
CA GLN A 47 0.60 -6.66 2.91
C GLN A 47 0.45 -7.05 4.38
N GLU A 48 1.30 -7.97 4.83
CA GLU A 48 1.35 -8.38 6.23
C GLU A 48 2.64 -7.88 6.87
N HIS A 49 2.49 -7.07 7.91
CA HIS A 49 3.61 -6.59 8.70
C HIS A 49 3.74 -7.42 9.96
N LYS A 50 4.73 -8.31 9.98
CA LYS A 50 5.08 -9.16 11.13
C LYS A 50 5.91 -8.39 12.16
N ILE A 51 5.35 -7.29 12.65
CA ILE A 51 5.94 -6.48 13.72
C ILE A 51 5.04 -6.48 14.95
N ASN A 52 5.60 -6.06 16.08
CA ASN A 52 4.82 -5.80 17.27
C ASN A 52 3.92 -4.57 17.05
N THR A 53 2.64 -4.67 17.45
CA THR A 53 1.65 -3.64 17.14
C THR A 53 1.80 -2.44 18.09
N PRO A 54 1.98 -1.21 17.56
CA PRO A 54 2.19 -0.03 18.39
C PRO A 54 0.93 0.38 19.18
N SER A 55 1.13 1.14 20.25
CA SER A 55 0.06 1.81 20.98
C SER A 55 -0.53 2.97 20.17
N TYR A 56 -1.74 3.42 20.51
CA TYR A 56 -2.32 4.59 19.85
C TYR A 56 -1.47 5.85 20.05
N SER A 57 -0.91 6.03 21.24
CA SER A 57 -0.03 7.16 21.53
C SER A 57 1.24 7.13 20.68
N GLN A 58 1.83 5.95 20.47
CA GLN A 58 3.00 5.78 19.60
C GLN A 58 2.67 6.11 18.14
N ILE A 59 1.51 5.67 17.65
CA ILE A 59 1.03 5.98 16.30
C ILE A 59 0.87 7.49 16.11
N THR A 60 0.13 8.15 17.01
CA THR A 60 -0.12 9.60 16.91
C THR A 60 1.17 10.40 16.99
N GLN A 61 2.06 10.07 17.94
CA GLN A 61 3.35 10.74 18.10
C GLN A 61 4.21 10.64 16.84
N GLU A 62 4.17 9.51 16.13
CA GLU A 62 4.92 9.36 14.89
C GLU A 62 4.37 10.24 13.78
N PHE A 63 3.05 10.28 13.57
CA PHE A 63 2.45 11.09 12.51
C PHE A 63 2.67 12.59 12.71
N GLU A 64 2.87 13.02 13.96
CA GLU A 64 3.21 14.40 14.31
C GLU A 64 4.71 14.70 14.20
N SER A 65 5.55 13.71 13.87
CA SER A 65 7.01 13.87 13.84
C SER A 65 7.54 14.32 12.48
N ASP A 66 8.58 15.16 12.49
CA ASP A 66 9.30 15.57 11.28
C ASP A 66 9.93 14.38 10.54
N LYS A 67 10.29 13.32 11.27
CA LYS A 67 10.84 12.10 10.67
C LYS A 67 9.83 11.43 9.74
N PHE A 68 8.55 11.47 10.10
CA PHE A 68 7.50 10.89 9.29
C PHE A 68 7.35 11.63 7.96
N SER A 69 7.25 12.96 7.99
CA SER A 69 7.16 13.76 6.77
C SER A 69 8.43 13.65 5.92
N GLU A 70 9.62 13.72 6.52
CA GLU A 70 10.89 13.56 5.80
C GLU A 70 11.01 12.21 5.10
N GLY A 71 10.60 11.11 5.75
CA GLY A 71 10.66 9.80 5.13
C GLY A 71 9.60 9.60 4.04
N VAL A 72 8.41 10.21 4.17
CA VAL A 72 7.41 10.25 3.08
C VAL A 72 8.00 10.96 1.85
N ASP A 73 8.57 12.16 2.06
CA ASP A 73 9.14 12.97 0.98
C ASP A 73 10.27 12.23 0.28
N LYS A 74 11.16 11.59 1.04
CA LYS A 74 12.26 10.78 0.51
C LYS A 74 11.76 9.63 -0.37
N GLU A 75 10.70 8.94 0.03
CA GLU A 75 10.15 7.86 -0.78
C GLU A 75 9.41 8.38 -2.01
N ILE A 76 8.73 9.53 -1.92
CA ILE A 76 8.17 10.20 -3.10
C ILE A 76 9.27 10.54 -4.11
N ASP A 77 10.37 11.13 -3.65
CA ASP A 77 11.49 11.55 -4.49
C ASP A 77 12.13 10.37 -5.23
N LYS A 78 12.20 9.20 -4.58
CA LYS A 78 12.76 7.97 -5.17
C LYS A 78 12.03 7.51 -6.43
N TYR A 79 10.74 7.79 -6.54
CA TYR A 79 9.91 7.42 -7.69
C TYR A 79 9.50 8.62 -8.56
N SER A 80 10.13 9.79 -8.38
CA SER A 80 9.83 11.02 -9.12
C SER A 80 9.97 10.91 -10.66
N GLU A 81 10.70 9.92 -11.17
CA GLU A 81 10.77 9.63 -12.61
C GLU A 81 9.47 9.02 -13.17
N PHE A 82 8.67 8.38 -12.31
CA PHE A 82 7.45 7.64 -12.70
C PHE A 82 6.16 8.37 -12.32
N MET A 83 6.24 9.30 -11.36
CA MET A 83 5.12 10.11 -10.90
C MET A 83 5.47 11.56 -10.62
N THR A 84 4.45 12.41 -10.63
CA THR A 84 4.55 13.81 -10.21
C THR A 84 3.41 14.14 -9.26
N ASN A 85 3.51 15.28 -8.56
CA ASN A 85 2.45 15.80 -7.69
C ASN A 85 1.94 14.77 -6.66
N ALA A 86 2.83 13.92 -6.15
CA ALA A 86 2.48 12.96 -5.12
C ALA A 86 2.24 13.69 -3.79
N THR A 87 1.11 13.44 -3.16
CA THR A 87 0.74 14.04 -1.88
C THR A 87 0.10 13.00 -0.98
N LEU A 88 0.68 12.84 0.22
CA LEU A 88 0.07 12.10 1.31
C LEU A 88 -0.82 13.06 2.11
N GLN A 89 -2.08 12.71 2.30
CA GLN A 89 -2.97 13.42 3.21
C GLN A 89 -2.69 13.00 4.66
N ASP A 90 -3.05 13.87 5.61
CA ASP A 90 -2.89 13.59 7.04
C ASP A 90 -3.47 12.22 7.41
N PRO A 91 -2.67 11.33 8.03
CA PRO A 91 -3.16 10.05 8.49
C PRO A 91 -4.28 10.20 9.52
N PHE A 92 -5.24 9.28 9.49
CA PHE A 92 -6.37 9.25 10.41
C PHE A 92 -6.41 7.91 11.16
N VAL A 93 -6.65 7.95 12.47
CA VAL A 93 -6.74 6.75 13.33
C VAL A 93 -8.17 6.56 13.81
N ASP A 94 -8.82 5.50 13.32
CA ASP A 94 -10.10 5.02 13.80
C ASP A 94 -9.88 4.04 14.98
N LYS A 95 -10.00 4.57 16.20
CA LYS A 95 -9.79 3.81 17.43
C LYS A 95 -10.92 2.82 17.73
N GLU A 96 -12.12 3.05 17.20
CA GLU A 96 -13.27 2.16 17.43
C GLU A 96 -13.08 0.87 16.63
N ARG A 97 -12.51 0.99 15.43
CA ARG A 97 -12.27 -0.13 14.53
C ARG A 97 -10.85 -0.67 14.57
N ASN A 98 -9.94 0.01 15.28
CA ASN A 98 -8.50 -0.26 15.29
C ASN A 98 -7.88 -0.22 13.87
N ILE A 99 -8.23 0.81 13.09
CA ILE A 99 -7.76 1.00 11.71
C ILE A 99 -7.04 2.34 11.58
N ILE A 100 -5.91 2.35 10.89
CA ILE A 100 -5.24 3.57 10.43
C ILE A 100 -5.54 3.74 8.95
N PHE A 101 -6.00 4.93 8.57
CA PHE A 101 -6.24 5.33 7.20
C PHE A 101 -5.19 6.34 6.73
N MET A 102 -4.71 6.15 5.50
CA MET A 102 -3.90 7.14 4.80
C MET A 102 -4.40 7.28 3.37
N ASN A 103 -4.35 8.49 2.82
CA ASN A 103 -4.75 8.75 1.44
C ASN A 103 -3.58 9.34 0.68
N LEU A 104 -3.32 8.78 -0.49
CA LEU A 104 -2.28 9.23 -1.41
C LEU A 104 -2.94 9.72 -2.70
N GLU A 105 -2.56 10.88 -3.21
CA GLU A 105 -2.84 11.27 -4.60
C GLU A 105 -1.53 11.40 -5.35
N MET A 106 -1.48 10.98 -6.61
CA MET A 106 -0.29 11.16 -7.46
C MET A 106 -0.67 11.19 -8.93
N ASP A 107 0.12 11.85 -9.77
CA ASP A 107 0.00 11.80 -11.22
C ASP A 107 0.98 10.76 -11.78
N VAL A 108 0.44 9.65 -12.28
CA VAL A 108 1.23 8.52 -12.82
C VAL A 108 1.36 8.67 -14.33
N ALA A 109 2.58 8.63 -14.86
CA ALA A 109 2.81 8.84 -16.30
C ALA A 109 2.07 7.80 -17.19
N ASN A 110 1.45 8.26 -18.28
CA ASN A 110 0.62 7.46 -19.19
C ASN A 110 -0.66 6.84 -18.58
N VAL A 111 -0.95 7.08 -17.30
CA VAL A 111 -2.18 6.64 -16.61
C VAL A 111 -3.05 7.84 -16.26
N GLY A 112 -2.44 8.92 -15.75
CA GLY A 112 -3.12 10.09 -15.22
C GLY A 112 -3.17 10.08 -13.70
N LYS A 113 -4.11 10.84 -13.13
CA LYS A 113 -4.22 11.00 -11.68
C LYS A 113 -4.77 9.74 -11.03
N VAL A 114 -4.01 9.19 -10.08
CA VAL A 114 -4.35 8.01 -9.28
C VAL A 114 -4.57 8.43 -7.84
N LYS A 115 -5.55 7.78 -7.19
CA LYS A 115 -5.81 7.89 -5.76
C LYS A 115 -5.57 6.54 -5.10
N GLY A 116 -4.74 6.55 -4.07
CA GLY A 116 -4.50 5.45 -3.16
C GLY A 116 -5.26 5.65 -1.84
N LEU A 117 -5.87 4.58 -1.34
CA LEU A 117 -6.36 4.49 0.03
C LEU A 117 -5.59 3.34 0.70
N LEU A 118 -4.98 3.63 1.85
CA LEU A 118 -4.38 2.62 2.71
C LEU A 118 -5.31 2.43 3.90
N ALA A 119 -5.66 1.17 4.19
CA ALA A 119 -6.29 0.78 5.44
C ALA A 119 -5.37 -0.21 6.15
N MET A 120 -4.81 0.19 7.29
CA MET A 120 -3.95 -0.65 8.13
C MET A 120 -4.73 -1.10 9.37
N PHE A 121 -5.06 -2.38 9.40
CA PHE A 121 -5.76 -3.03 10.49
C PHE A 121 -4.76 -3.45 11.56
N LEU A 122 -4.96 -2.98 12.79
CA LEU A 122 -4.13 -3.37 13.93
C LEU A 122 -4.60 -4.75 14.43
N GLY A 123 -3.68 -5.70 14.51
CA GLY A 123 -3.90 -7.00 15.14
C GLY A 123 -3.09 -7.16 16.43
N LYS A 124 -3.27 -8.27 17.14
CA LYS A 124 -2.53 -8.57 18.39
C LYS A 124 -1.02 -8.75 18.21
N SER A 125 -0.59 -9.20 17.04
CA SER A 125 0.80 -9.60 16.75
C SER A 125 1.27 -9.19 15.35
N GLY A 126 0.72 -8.09 14.82
CA GLY A 126 1.00 -7.64 13.48
C GLY A 126 0.00 -6.62 12.98
N ILE A 127 0.27 -6.11 11.78
CA ILE A 127 -0.60 -5.18 11.06
C ILE A 127 -0.88 -5.75 9.68
N THR A 128 -2.14 -5.80 9.29
CA THR A 128 -2.55 -6.14 7.93
C THR A 128 -2.89 -4.86 7.20
N GLN A 129 -2.26 -4.62 6.06
CA GLN A 129 -2.44 -3.42 5.25
C GLN A 129 -3.11 -3.76 3.93
N LEU A 130 -4.19 -3.06 3.63
CA LEU A 130 -4.84 -3.06 2.33
C LEU A 130 -4.47 -1.78 1.58
N ASN A 131 -3.87 -1.94 0.42
CA ASN A 131 -3.51 -0.85 -0.49
C ASN A 131 -4.48 -0.84 -1.65
N PHE A 132 -5.45 0.07 -1.62
CA PHE A 132 -6.42 0.26 -2.69
C PHE A 132 -5.91 1.32 -3.65
N SER A 133 -5.93 1.02 -4.95
CA SER A 133 -5.52 1.98 -5.98
C SER A 133 -6.62 2.11 -7.03
N SER A 134 -6.93 3.33 -7.45
CA SER A 134 -7.90 3.62 -8.51
C SER A 134 -7.52 4.90 -9.25
N VAL A 135 -7.87 4.99 -10.54
CA VAL A 135 -7.85 6.28 -11.25
C VAL A 135 -8.86 7.24 -10.61
N LYS A 136 -8.53 8.54 -10.59
CA LYS A 136 -9.32 9.55 -9.88
C LYS A 136 -10.75 9.70 -10.42
N SER A 137 -10.95 9.52 -11.73
CA SER A 137 -12.26 9.61 -12.38
C SER A 137 -13.26 8.55 -11.87
N GLU A 138 -12.76 7.40 -11.44
CA GLU A 138 -13.56 6.25 -11.00
C GLU A 138 -13.52 6.08 -9.47
N TYR A 139 -12.67 6.84 -8.77
CA TYR A 139 -12.43 6.66 -7.34
C TYR A 139 -13.71 6.77 -6.50
N SER A 140 -14.62 7.67 -6.85
CA SER A 140 -15.88 7.82 -6.08
C SER A 140 -16.77 6.59 -6.18
N GLU A 141 -16.78 5.90 -7.32
CA GLU A 141 -17.55 4.67 -7.52
C GLU A 141 -16.85 3.51 -6.80
N ASN A 142 -15.54 3.39 -6.98
CA ASN A 142 -14.72 2.35 -6.38
C ASN A 142 -14.61 2.46 -4.85
N LEU A 143 -14.76 3.66 -4.27
CA LEU A 143 -14.73 3.86 -2.83
C LEU A 143 -15.82 3.07 -2.10
N SER A 144 -16.99 2.87 -2.72
CA SER A 144 -18.04 2.03 -2.11
C SER A 144 -17.59 0.57 -2.01
N ILE A 145 -16.91 0.06 -3.04
CA ILE A 145 -16.33 -1.29 -3.05
C ILE A 145 -15.22 -1.39 -1.99
N PHE A 146 -14.35 -0.39 -1.90
CA PHE A 146 -13.27 -0.37 -0.91
C PHE A 146 -13.82 -0.39 0.52
N ASN A 147 -14.84 0.42 0.80
CA ASN A 147 -15.47 0.44 2.11
C ASN A 147 -16.14 -0.90 2.46
N GLN A 148 -16.83 -1.54 1.51
CA GLN A 148 -17.38 -2.89 1.75
C GLN A 148 -16.30 -3.90 2.13
N ILE A 149 -15.15 -3.85 1.48
CA ILE A 149 -14.02 -4.74 1.78
C ILE A 149 -13.44 -4.41 3.17
N ILE A 150 -13.25 -3.13 3.48
CA ILE A 150 -12.75 -2.66 4.77
C ILE A 150 -13.71 -3.04 5.92
N ASP A 151 -15.01 -2.94 5.69
CA ASP A 151 -16.06 -3.30 6.66
C ASP A 151 -16.21 -4.82 6.82
N SER A 152 -15.81 -5.60 5.82
CA SER A 152 -15.81 -7.07 5.88
C SER A 152 -14.58 -7.67 6.57
N PHE A 153 -13.51 -6.89 6.73
CA PHE A 153 -12.28 -7.39 7.33
C PHE A 153 -12.42 -7.49 8.86
N SER A 154 -12.09 -8.65 9.40
CA SER A 154 -11.96 -8.87 10.85
C SER A 154 -10.86 -9.88 11.13
N TYR A 155 -10.08 -9.64 12.18
CA TYR A 155 -9.23 -10.68 12.74
C TYR A 155 -10.09 -11.79 13.37
N GLU A 156 -9.57 -13.02 13.36
CA GLU A 156 -10.17 -14.12 14.13
C GLU A 156 -10.11 -13.84 15.63
N GLN A 157 -11.03 -14.46 16.38
CA GLN A 157 -11.11 -14.29 17.83
C GLN A 157 -9.78 -14.64 18.51
N GLY A 158 -9.29 -13.70 19.33
CA GLY A 158 -8.02 -13.79 20.04
C GLY A 158 -6.83 -13.18 19.30
N TYR A 159 -7.01 -12.75 18.05
CA TYR A 159 -6.01 -12.06 17.24
C TYR A 159 -6.31 -10.57 17.05
N GLU A 160 -7.45 -10.09 17.53
CA GLU A 160 -7.80 -8.67 17.49
C GLU A 160 -6.82 -7.83 18.32
N TYR A 161 -6.62 -6.59 17.89
CA TYR A 161 -5.83 -5.66 18.67
C TYR A 161 -6.51 -5.32 20.00
N ASN A 162 -5.72 -5.41 21.07
CA ASN A 162 -6.03 -4.87 22.37
C ASN A 162 -4.74 -4.24 22.90
N GLU A 163 -4.76 -2.94 23.16
CA GLU A 163 -3.56 -2.19 23.56
C GLU A 163 -2.85 -2.77 24.81
N GLN A 164 -3.58 -3.42 25.71
CA GLN A 164 -3.03 -4.04 26.92
C GLN A 164 -2.38 -5.39 26.65
N GLU A 165 -2.85 -6.12 25.63
CA GLU A 165 -2.41 -7.49 25.31
C GLU A 165 -1.51 -7.57 24.08
N ALA A 166 -1.53 -6.55 23.23
CA ALA A 166 -0.74 -6.50 22.02
C ALA A 166 0.74 -6.64 22.38
N LYS A 167 1.47 -7.41 21.57
CA LYS A 167 2.91 -7.52 21.75
C LYS A 167 3.49 -6.12 21.59
N LYS A 168 4.09 -5.60 22.67
CA LYS A 168 4.64 -4.24 22.69
C LYS A 168 5.80 -4.16 21.71
N ASN A 169 5.80 -3.12 20.89
CA ASN A 169 6.95 -2.82 20.07
C ASN A 169 8.03 -2.21 20.97
N ASP A 170 9.10 -2.98 21.21
CA ASP A 170 10.27 -2.52 21.97
C ASP A 170 11.14 -1.57 21.13
N SER A 171 10.90 -1.45 19.82
CA SER A 171 11.56 -0.45 18.99
C SER A 171 11.03 0.95 19.35
N PRO A 172 11.93 1.93 19.57
CA PRO A 172 11.56 3.30 19.89
C PRO A 172 10.95 4.05 18.69
N SER A 173 10.86 3.42 17.52
CA SER A 173 10.34 4.04 16.31
C SER A 173 9.50 3.05 15.51
N ILE A 174 8.26 3.41 15.21
CA ILE A 174 7.43 2.65 14.26
C ILE A 174 7.94 2.79 12.81
N PHE A 175 8.93 3.69 12.61
CA PHE A 175 9.64 3.95 11.36
C PHE A 175 10.59 2.82 10.97
N GLU A 176 11.17 2.08 11.93
CA GLU A 176 12.02 0.91 11.63
C GLU A 176 11.23 -0.30 11.06
N GLY A 177 10.06 -0.10 10.46
CA GLY A 177 9.46 -1.17 9.70
C GLY A 177 8.06 -0.99 9.14
N VAL A 178 7.15 -0.19 9.72
CA VAL A 178 5.74 -0.19 9.26
C VAL A 178 5.27 1.10 8.62
N ALA A 179 5.53 2.26 9.20
CA ALA A 179 5.13 3.51 8.56
C ALA A 179 5.86 3.67 7.21
N GLU A 180 7.18 3.53 7.22
CA GLU A 180 8.03 3.59 6.02
C GLU A 180 7.63 2.50 5.01
N LYS A 181 7.58 1.21 5.41
CA LYS A 181 7.21 0.13 4.46
C LYS A 181 5.77 0.21 3.96
N GLY A 182 4.85 0.73 4.78
CA GLY A 182 3.47 0.92 4.40
C GLY A 182 3.30 2.01 3.34
N ILE A 183 4.01 3.13 3.50
CA ILE A 183 4.08 4.21 2.51
C ILE A 183 4.80 3.77 1.24
N ILE A 184 5.94 3.09 1.36
CA ILE A 184 6.65 2.47 0.22
C ILE A 184 5.71 1.53 -0.51
N GLY A 185 4.98 0.69 0.23
CA GLY A 185 3.95 -0.21 -0.27
C GLY A 185 2.94 0.54 -1.12
N ALA A 186 2.33 1.59 -0.59
CA ALA A 186 1.28 2.32 -1.29
C ALA A 186 1.75 3.14 -2.50
N ILE A 187 2.89 3.83 -2.40
CA ILE A 187 3.48 4.54 -3.55
C ILE A 187 3.75 3.53 -4.65
N THR A 188 4.41 2.43 -4.31
CA THR A 188 4.72 1.39 -5.28
C THR A 188 3.48 0.73 -5.84
N GLY A 189 2.52 0.47 -4.95
CA GLY A 189 1.19 -0.05 -5.23
C GLY A 189 0.41 0.84 -6.16
N GLY A 190 0.60 2.16 -6.15
CA GLY A 190 -0.05 3.10 -7.06
C GLY A 190 0.61 3.20 -8.44
N LEU A 191 1.91 2.90 -8.56
CA LEU A 191 2.67 3.01 -9.80
C LEU A 191 2.53 1.81 -10.75
N ILE A 192 1.87 0.73 -10.30
CA ILE A 192 1.91 -0.57 -10.97
C ILE A 192 1.41 -0.54 -12.42
N ALA A 193 0.32 0.16 -12.72
CA ALA A 193 -0.24 0.16 -14.06
C ALA A 193 0.73 0.73 -15.11
N LEU A 194 1.55 1.72 -14.73
CA LEU A 194 2.63 2.25 -15.57
C LEU A 194 3.71 1.19 -15.81
N ILE A 195 4.13 0.53 -14.73
CA ILE A 195 5.23 -0.42 -14.73
C ILE A 195 4.86 -1.68 -15.53
N PHE A 196 3.66 -2.22 -15.35
CA PHE A 196 3.15 -3.34 -16.13
C PHE A 196 2.98 -2.98 -17.61
N GLY A 197 2.56 -1.75 -17.92
CA GLY A 197 2.49 -1.22 -19.29
C GLY A 197 3.85 -1.11 -19.99
N LEU A 198 4.92 -0.79 -19.25
CA LEU A 198 6.29 -0.76 -19.77
C LEU A 198 6.88 -2.17 -19.95
N PHE A 199 6.65 -3.08 -19.01
CA PHE A 199 7.23 -4.43 -19.05
C PHE A 199 6.49 -5.41 -19.98
N SER A 200 5.18 -5.26 -20.15
CA SER A 200 4.42 -6.02 -21.16
C SER A 200 4.91 -5.69 -22.59
N LYS A 201 5.30 -4.43 -22.85
CA LYS A 201 5.89 -4.01 -24.13
C LYS A 201 7.31 -4.53 -24.32
N SER A 202 8.12 -4.62 -23.26
CA SER A 202 9.50 -5.11 -23.35
C SER A 202 9.57 -6.64 -23.55
N LYS A 203 8.66 -7.41 -22.96
CA LYS A 203 8.51 -8.86 -23.22
C LYS A 203 8.10 -9.14 -24.67
N LYS A 204 7.09 -8.44 -25.21
CA LYS A 204 6.69 -8.58 -26.63
C LYS A 204 7.85 -8.31 -27.60
N LYS A 205 8.66 -7.27 -27.35
CA LYS A 205 9.84 -6.96 -28.18
C LYS A 205 10.96 -8.02 -28.13
N LYS A 206 11.01 -8.86 -27.09
CA LYS A 206 11.98 -9.97 -26.98
C LYS A 206 11.50 -11.23 -27.70
N GLU A 207 10.19 -11.42 -27.85
CA GLU A 207 9.62 -12.57 -28.55
C GLU A 207 9.54 -12.36 -30.08
N GLU A 208 9.61 -11.11 -30.55
CA GLU A 208 9.62 -10.74 -31.98
C GLU A 208 11.04 -10.66 -32.60
N LYS A 209 12.09 -11.07 -31.87
CA LYS A 209 13.49 -11.12 -32.34
C LYS A 209 14.03 -12.53 -32.28
#